data_AF-A0A7S2F1C3-F1
#
_entry.id   AF-A0A7S2F1C3-F1
#
_cell.length_a   1.000
_cell.length_b   1.000
_cell.length_c   1.000
_cell.angle_alpha   90.00
_cell.angle_beta   90.00
_cell.angle_gamma   90.00
#
_symmetry.space_group_name_H-M   'P 1'
#
loop_
_entity.id
_entity.type
_entity.pdbx_description
1 polymer ?
#
loop_
_entity_poly.entity_id
_entity_poly.type
_entity_poly.pdbx_seq_one_letter_code
_entity_poly.pdbx_strand_id
1 'polypeptide(L)'
;DNKPFVVNACAGAVSGTMITAVTTPAELVKTTLQTRKLQNGNKDVGPFNTLRAIVNAEGPLGLYRGFAAMLLREVPGNALFFVSYEELKSLVRQMTNSEETGVVVGGGCAGAVYWTAVMPVDA
;
A
#
# COMPACT_ATOMS: atom_id res chain seq x y z
N ASP A 1 -25.19 17.38 -9.47
CA ASP A 1 -25.20 17.27 -8.00
C ASP A 1 -24.09 16.28 -7.61
N ASN A 2 -22.89 16.77 -7.27
CA ASN A 2 -21.64 15.97 -7.16
C ASN A 2 -21.47 15.25 -5.80
N LYS A 3 -22.54 15.23 -5.01
CA LYS A 3 -22.60 14.68 -3.64
C LYS A 3 -22.20 13.19 -3.53
N PRO A 4 -22.51 12.28 -4.48
CA PRO A 4 -22.17 10.87 -4.28
C PRO A 4 -20.66 10.60 -4.36
N PHE A 5 -19.92 11.35 -5.19
CA PHE A 5 -18.46 11.19 -5.30
C PHE A 5 -17.74 11.62 -4.01
N VAL A 6 -18.12 12.78 -3.45
CA VAL A 6 -17.48 13.31 -2.22
C VAL A 6 -17.75 12.41 -1.03
N VAL A 7 -18.99 11.91 -0.86
CA VAL A 7 -19.33 11.00 0.24
C VAL A 7 -18.55 9.68 0.14
N ASN A 8 -18.46 9.09 -1.06
CA ASN A 8 -17.68 7.87 -1.28
C ASN A 8 -16.18 8.10 -1.09
N ALA A 9 -15.65 9.24 -1.55
CA ALA A 9 -14.25 9.61 -1.36
C ALA A 9 -13.90 9.80 0.12
N CYS A 10 -14.75 10.48 0.90
CA CYS A 10 -14.56 10.63 2.33
C CYS A 10 -14.65 9.28 3.07
N ALA A 11 -15.62 8.43 2.71
CA ALA A 11 -15.74 7.09 3.28
C ALA A 11 -14.49 6.23 2.98
N GLY A 12 -13.98 6.30 1.76
CA GLY A 12 -12.74 5.64 1.34
C GLY A 12 -11.49 6.18 2.04
N ALA A 13 -11.41 7.49 2.26
CA ALA A 13 -10.29 8.11 2.97
C ALA A 13 -10.27 7.70 4.46
N VAL A 14 -11.43 7.68 5.12
CA VAL A 14 -11.56 7.25 6.51
C VAL A 14 -11.22 5.77 6.67
N SER A 15 -11.76 4.91 5.79
CA SER A 15 -11.45 3.48 5.83
C SER A 15 -9.97 3.22 5.53
N GLY A 16 -9.39 3.89 4.54
CA GLY A 16 -7.97 3.82 4.22
C GLY A 16 -7.09 4.22 5.41
N THR A 17 -7.40 5.33 6.07
CA THR A 17 -6.64 5.80 7.25
C THR A 17 -6.70 4.79 8.40
N MET A 18 -7.86 4.17 8.65
CA MET A 18 -8.00 3.13 9.67
C MET A 18 -7.18 1.87 9.31
N ILE A 19 -7.22 1.43 8.05
CA ILE A 19 -6.45 0.28 7.58
C ILE A 19 -4.95 0.55 7.72
N THR A 20 -4.50 1.73 7.31
CA THR A 20 -3.09 2.13 7.45
C THR A 20 -2.71 2.17 8.93
N ALA A 21 -3.57 2.66 9.83
CA ALA A 21 -3.24 2.76 11.26
C ALA A 21 -3.02 1.39 11.92
N VAL A 22 -3.71 0.36 11.44
CA VAL A 22 -3.53 -1.03 11.89
C VAL A 22 -2.33 -1.68 11.21
N THR A 23 -2.07 -1.35 9.94
CA THR A 23 -1.07 -2.03 9.12
C THR A 23 0.34 -1.44 9.27
N THR A 24 0.46 -0.13 9.47
CA THR A 24 1.75 0.58 9.66
C THR A 24 2.66 -0.05 10.73
N PRO A 25 2.20 -0.37 11.96
CA PRO A 25 3.10 -0.99 12.95
C PRO A 25 3.63 -2.36 12.47
N ALA A 26 2.79 -3.14 11.78
CA ALA A 26 3.20 -4.44 11.24
C ALA A 26 4.18 -4.29 10.07
N GLU A 27 3.98 -3.31 9.19
CA GLU A 27 4.89 -2.99 8.10
C GLU A 27 6.22 -2.42 8.59
N LEU A 28 6.22 -1.57 9.61
CA LEU A 28 7.44 -1.04 10.20
C LEU A 28 8.30 -2.17 10.78
N VAL A 29 7.68 -3.13 11.49
CA VAL A 29 8.39 -4.29 12.02
C VAL A 29 8.96 -5.15 10.88
N LYS A 30 8.20 -5.38 9.80
CA LYS A 30 8.66 -6.15 8.63
C LYS A 30 9.81 -5.49 7.91
N THR A 31 9.69 -4.21 7.58
CA THR A 31 10.73 -3.44 6.86
C THR A 31 11.99 -3.33 7.71
N THR A 32 11.88 -2.98 8.99
CA THR A 32 13.01 -2.97 9.93
C THR A 32 13.69 -4.34 10.03
N LEU A 33 12.90 -5.41 10.06
CA LEU A 33 13.42 -6.77 10.06
C LEU A 33 14.18 -7.09 8.76
N GLN A 34 13.65 -6.71 7.60
CA GLN A 34 14.29 -6.90 6.30
C GLN A 34 15.60 -6.10 6.19
N THR A 35 15.61 -4.82 6.60
CA THR A 35 16.81 -3.98 6.60
C THR A 35 17.88 -4.53 7.56
N ARG A 36 17.50 -4.96 8.77
CA ARG A 36 18.45 -5.53 9.75
C ARG A 36 19.03 -6.87 9.30
N LYS A 37 18.22 -7.72 8.64
CA LYS A 37 18.69 -8.97 8.04
C LYS A 37 19.72 -8.71 6.93
N LEU A 38 19.50 -7.68 6.12
CA LEU A 38 20.41 -7.29 5.05
C LEU A 38 21.76 -6.77 5.59
N GLN A 39 21.73 -5.98 6.67
CA GLN A 39 22.93 -5.31 7.21
C GLN A 39 23.81 -6.22 8.09
N ASN A 40 23.21 -7.01 8.98
CA ASN A 40 23.99 -7.71 10.02
C ASN A 40 24.10 -9.23 9.82
N GLY A 41 23.42 -9.83 8.84
CA GLY A 41 23.44 -11.28 8.59
C GLY A 41 23.08 -12.15 9.81
N ASN A 42 22.54 -11.56 10.88
CA ASN A 42 22.63 -12.12 12.22
C ASN A 42 21.46 -13.05 12.51
N LYS A 43 21.72 -14.14 13.24
CA LYS A 43 20.80 -15.28 13.44
C LYS A 43 19.68 -15.04 14.48
N ASP A 44 19.63 -13.87 15.12
CA ASP A 44 18.69 -13.54 16.23
C ASP A 44 17.64 -12.45 15.90
N VAL A 45 17.42 -12.15 14.61
CA VAL A 45 16.40 -11.17 14.19
C VAL A 45 15.02 -11.84 14.12
N GLY A 46 14.29 -11.80 15.24
CA GLY A 46 12.88 -12.16 15.32
C GLY A 46 11.96 -10.92 15.21
N PRO A 47 10.73 -11.08 14.70
CA PRO A 47 9.75 -9.99 14.65
C PRO A 47 9.42 -9.44 16.05
N PHE A 48 9.32 -10.32 17.06
CA PHE A 48 9.10 -9.90 18.46
C PHE A 48 10.28 -9.15 19.06
N ASN A 49 11.52 -9.56 18.76
CA ASN A 49 12.72 -8.86 19.22
C ASN A 49 12.82 -7.46 18.59
N THR A 50 12.45 -7.34 17.31
CA THR A 50 12.42 -6.06 16.60
C THR A 50 11.35 -5.14 17.17
N LEU A 51 10.14 -5.66 17.38
CA LEU A 51 9.05 -4.92 18.03
C LEU A 51 9.47 -4.40 19.41
N ARG A 52 10.04 -5.27 20.26
CA ARG A 52 10.49 -4.91 21.60
C ARG A 52 11.62 -3.87 21.56
N ALA A 53 12.54 -3.98 20.62
CA ALA A 53 13.61 -3.00 20.43
C ALA A 53 13.06 -1.61 20.05
N ILE A 54 12.07 -1.54 19.16
CA ILE A 54 11.44 -0.26 18.77
C ILE A 54 10.71 0.36 19.96
N VAL A 55 9.87 -0.41 20.66
CA VAL A 55 9.09 0.09 21.81
C VAL A 55 10.00 0.54 22.94
N ASN A 56 11.11 -0.14 23.21
CA ASN A 56 12.06 0.28 24.24
C ASN A 56 12.85 1.54 23.85
N ALA A 57 13.10 1.76 22.56
CA ALA A 57 13.90 2.90 22.09
C ALA A 57 13.08 4.17 21.90
N GLU A 58 11.89 4.06 21.30
CA GLU A 58 11.07 5.20 20.87
C GLU A 58 9.68 5.24 21.54
N GLY A 59 9.37 4.24 22.37
CA GLY A 59 8.04 4.06 22.95
C GLY A 59 7.03 3.46 21.96
N PRO A 60 5.78 3.27 22.39
CA PRO A 60 4.72 2.70 21.56
C PRO A 60 4.34 3.59 20.36
N LEU A 61 4.52 4.91 20.46
CA LEU A 61 4.31 5.85 19.36
C LEU A 61 5.38 5.75 18.26
N GLY A 62 6.57 5.24 18.58
CA GLY A 62 7.61 4.95 17.58
C GLY A 62 7.17 3.95 16.51
N LEU A 63 6.16 3.11 16.80
CA LEU A 63 5.59 2.18 15.82
C LEU A 63 4.82 2.86 14.67
N TYR A 64 4.48 4.14 14.84
CA TYR A 64 3.83 4.97 13.83
C TYR A 64 4.82 5.89 13.10
N ARG A 65 6.12 5.78 13.39
CA ARG A 65 7.16 6.54 12.70
C ARG A 65 7.19 6.11 11.22
N GLY A 66 6.67 6.96 10.35
CA GLY A 66 6.50 6.68 8.92
C GLY A 66 5.06 6.53 8.44
N PHE A 67 4.06 6.62 9.33
CA PHE A 67 2.63 6.55 9.00
C PHE A 67 2.24 7.53 7.87
N ALA A 68 2.66 8.79 7.97
CA ALA A 68 2.36 9.81 6.96
C ALA A 68 3.05 9.51 5.62
N ALA A 69 4.28 9.00 5.64
CA ALA A 69 5.00 8.62 4.42
C ALA A 69 4.33 7.41 3.74
N MET A 70 3.88 6.43 4.53
CA MET A 70 3.13 5.28 4.05
C MET A 70 1.80 5.70 3.42
N LEU A 71 1.03 6.58 4.08
CA LEU A 71 -0.19 7.14 3.50
C LEU A 71 0.09 7.89 2.20
N LEU A 72 1.12 8.73 2.18
CA LEU A 72 1.48 9.54 1.00
C LEU A 72 1.94 8.66 -0.17
N ARG A 73 2.48 7.46 0.09
CA ARG A 73 2.84 6.49 -0.95
C ARG A 73 1.62 5.69 -1.44
N GLU A 74 0.86 5.12 -0.50
CA GLU A 74 -0.24 4.20 -0.79
C GLU A 74 -1.44 4.89 -1.45
N VAL A 75 -1.79 6.11 -1.02
CA VAL A 75 -2.96 6.84 -1.56
C VAL A 75 -2.82 7.14 -3.06
N PRO A 76 -1.75 7.82 -3.54
CA PRO A 76 -1.60 8.10 -4.97
C PRO A 76 -1.32 6.83 -5.77
N GLY A 77 -0.57 5.86 -5.22
CA GLY A 77 -0.38 4.56 -5.87
C GLY A 77 -1.72 3.89 -6.13
N ASN A 78 -2.53 3.69 -5.09
CA ASN A 78 -3.83 3.02 -5.23
C ASN A 78 -4.77 3.81 -6.13
N ALA A 79 -4.75 5.15 -6.10
CA ALA A 79 -5.51 5.97 -7.03
C ALA A 79 -5.13 5.70 -8.50
N LEU A 80 -3.83 5.66 -8.82
CA LEU A 80 -3.35 5.35 -10.17
C LEU A 80 -3.71 3.92 -10.59
N PHE A 81 -3.61 2.95 -9.68
CA PHE A 81 -4.03 1.57 -9.94
C PHE A 81 -5.52 1.49 -10.28
N PHE A 82 -6.40 2.07 -9.46
CA PHE A 82 -7.84 2.02 -9.68
C PHE A 82 -8.26 2.73 -10.96
N VAL A 83 -7.70 3.91 -11.24
CA VAL A 83 -7.97 4.64 -12.50
C VAL A 83 -7.55 3.81 -13.70
N SER A 84 -6.33 3.27 -13.69
CA SER A 84 -5.83 2.44 -14.79
C SER A 84 -6.64 1.15 -14.95
N TYR A 85 -7.03 0.53 -13.83
CA TYR A 85 -7.82 -0.69 -13.80
C TYR A 85 -9.23 -0.48 -14.37
N GLU A 86 -9.93 0.59 -14.00
CA GLU A 86 -11.28 0.88 -14.50
C GLU A 86 -11.27 1.15 -16.01
N GLU A 87 -10.30 1.94 -16.51
CA GLU A 87 -10.14 2.22 -17.93
C GLU A 87 -9.84 0.93 -18.73
N LEU A 88 -8.88 0.13 -18.27
CA LEU A 88 -8.52 -1.11 -18.95
C LEU A 88 -9.63 -2.16 -18.87
N LYS A 89 -10.31 -2.29 -17.73
CA LYS A 89 -11.45 -3.20 -17.58
C LYS A 89 -12.59 -2.79 -18.53
N SER A 90 -12.86 -1.50 -18.67
CA SER A 90 -13.87 -0.98 -19.60
C SER A 90 -13.51 -1.28 -21.06
N LEU A 91 -12.26 -1.04 -21.46
CA LEU A 91 -11.78 -1.31 -22.82
C LEU A 91 -11.82 -2.80 -23.18
N VAL A 92 -11.34 -3.67 -22.30
CA VAL A 92 -11.33 -5.12 -22.56
C VAL A 92 -12.74 -5.70 -22.57
N ARG A 93 -13.63 -5.19 -21.70
CA ARG A 93 -15.05 -5.58 -21.72
C ARG A 93 -15.70 -5.26 -23.06
N GLN A 94 -15.39 -4.12 -23.67
CA GLN A 94 -15.90 -3.73 -24.98
C GLN A 94 -15.36 -4.62 -26.11
N MET A 95 -14.11 -5.10 -26.02
CA MET A 95 -13.50 -5.92 -27.07
C MET A 95 -13.85 -7.42 -26.98
N THR A 96 -13.94 -7.98 -25.78
CA THR A 96 -14.00 -9.45 -25.60
C THR A 96 -15.36 -9.94 -25.09
N ASN A 97 -16.25 -9.06 -24.61
CA ASN A 97 -17.53 -9.41 -23.99
C ASN A 97 -17.41 -10.42 -22.81
N SER A 98 -16.19 -10.67 -22.34
CA SER A 98 -15.84 -11.57 -21.23
C SER A 98 -15.27 -10.74 -20.10
N GLU A 99 -15.85 -10.90 -18.91
CA GLU A 99 -15.41 -10.18 -17.71
C GLU A 99 -14.07 -10.71 -17.18
N GLU A 100 -13.82 -12.01 -17.29
CA GLU A 100 -12.60 -12.66 -16.76
C GLU A 100 -11.33 -12.11 -17.42
N THR A 101 -11.34 -11.97 -18.75
CA THR A 101 -10.20 -11.43 -19.50
C THR A 101 -9.92 -9.97 -19.12
N GLY A 102 -10.98 -9.18 -18.86
CA GLY A 102 -10.85 -7.79 -18.43
C GLY A 102 -10.24 -7.64 -17.05
N VAL A 103 -10.54 -8.56 -16.13
CA VAL A 103 -9.94 -8.57 -14.79
C VAL A 103 -8.46 -8.96 -14.86
N VAL A 104 -8.10 -9.97 -15.65
CA VAL A 104 -6.70 -10.44 -15.76
C VAL A 104 -5.81 -9.42 -16.47
N VAL A 105 -6.23 -8.93 -17.63
CA VAL A 105 -5.45 -7.96 -18.42
C VAL A 105 -5.41 -6.59 -17.72
N GLY A 106 -6.56 -6.13 -17.21
CA GLY A 106 -6.66 -4.88 -16.47
C GLY A 106 -5.83 -4.90 -15.19
N GLY A 107 -5.89 -5.98 -14.42
CA GLY A 107 -5.09 -6.15 -13.20
C GLY A 107 -3.58 -6.19 -13.47
N GLY A 108 -3.15 -6.91 -14.50
CA GLY A 108 -1.73 -7.00 -14.87
C GLY A 108 -1.14 -5.67 -15.34
N CYS A 109 -1.82 -4.98 -16.25
CA CYS A 109 -1.36 -3.70 -16.79
C CYS A 109 -1.45 -2.57 -15.75
N ALA A 110 -2.54 -2.50 -14.96
CA ALA A 110 -2.65 -1.52 -13.88
C ALA A 110 -1.58 -1.76 -12.80
N GLY A 111 -1.26 -3.02 -12.50
CA GLY A 111 -0.14 -3.37 -11.62
C GLY A 111 1.20 -2.84 -12.15
N ALA A 112 1.48 -2.99 -13.44
CA ALA A 112 2.72 -2.45 -14.04
C ALA A 112 2.81 -0.92 -13.95
N VAL A 113 1.70 -0.21 -14.17
CA VAL A 113 1.62 1.26 -14.03
C VAL A 113 1.79 1.69 -12.58
N TYR A 114 1.17 0.97 -11.63
CA TYR A 114 1.35 1.20 -10.20
C TYR A 114 2.83 1.10 -9.83
N TRP A 115 3.50 0.00 -10.20
CA TRP A 115 4.89 -0.20 -9.85
C TRP A 115 5.82 0.83 -10.51
N THR A 116 5.63 1.22 -11.77
CA THR A 116 6.49 2.25 -12.38
C THR A 116 6.31 3.63 -11.75
N ALA A 117 5.11 3.97 -11.29
CA ALA A 117 4.84 5.23 -10.60
C ALA A 117 5.33 5.23 -9.14
N VAL A 118 5.27 4.07 -8.47
CA VAL A 118 5.61 3.92 -7.05
C VAL A 118 7.10 3.65 -6.82
N MET A 119 7.79 2.96 -7.74
CA MET A 119 9.24 2.70 -7.65
C MET A 119 10.12 3.93 -7.39
N PRO A 120 9.91 5.11 -8.02
CA PRO A 120 10.70 6.30 -7.69
C PRO A 120 10.40 6.87 -6.30
N VAL A 121 9.26 6.51 -5.68
CA VAL A 121 8.91 6.88 -4.30
C VAL A 121 9.47 5.88 -3.29
N ASP A 122 9.77 4.65 -3.72
CA ASP A 122 10.34 3.57 -2.90
C ASP A 122 11.88 3.51 -2.92
N ALA A 123 12.54 4.22 -3.86
CA ALA A 123 13.99 4.29 -4.01
C ALA A 123 14.63 5.37 -3.11
#